data_AF-A0A387HHL2-F1
#
_entry.id   AF-A0A387HHL2-F1
#
_cell.length_a   1.000
_cell.length_b   1.000
_cell.length_c   1.000
_cell.angle_alpha   90.00
_cell.angle_beta   90.00
_cell.angle_gamma   90.00
#
_symmetry.space_group_name_H-M   'P 1'
#
loop_
_entity.id
_entity.type
_entity.pdbx_description
1 polymer ?
#
loop_
_entity_poly.entity_id
_entity_poly.type
_entity_poly.pdbx_seq_one_letter_code
_entity_poly.pdbx_strand_id
1 'polypeptide(L)'
;MVADGLRALISGGELRVGEHIPTQAQLSERFSVPRGAVRGAVELLEREGLIRRAQQGTPPTVARPGAGRVPARRDEVPGPRRHAPRPAGIFLGERVAQCFREEEVTIDAYCLNGETLASALAGPLVTVQAEGAGPRRVAVRILLPDAEAPLALPQVVGDLGNARARERLRITSNHIYGSLRHSLRMLKVRDLVPDVTVEARKVSITPTQKVYILNGREVLAGHYQVTERTVDLDRTPIEIYDMLGVEGMLFRHTVVDDDEVTRGYVEQTQQWFDSLWNTIARPMDPN
;
A
#
# COMPACT_ATOMS: atom_id res chain seq x y z
N MET A 1 40.66 5.36 13.94
CA MET A 1 41.78 4.76 14.71
C MET A 1 41.35 4.13 16.03
N VAL A 2 40.77 4.87 17.00
CA VAL A 2 40.35 4.28 18.29
C VAL A 2 39.09 3.43 18.17
N ALA A 3 38.07 3.94 17.46
CA ALA A 3 36.83 3.18 17.22
C ALA A 3 37.11 1.90 16.43
N ASP A 4 37.93 1.99 15.36
CA ASP A 4 38.31 0.82 14.55
C ASP A 4 39.10 -0.22 15.36
N GLY A 5 40.01 0.23 16.23
CA GLY A 5 40.74 -0.65 17.14
C GLY A 5 39.81 -1.38 18.12
N LEU A 6 38.84 -0.67 18.70
CA LEU A 6 37.82 -1.30 19.55
C LEU A 6 36.91 -2.26 18.78
N ARG A 7 36.54 -1.95 17.53
CA ARG A 7 35.78 -2.88 16.67
C ARG A 7 36.57 -4.14 16.39
N ALA A 8 37.88 -4.03 16.16
CA ALA A 8 38.75 -5.18 15.95
C ALA A 8 38.83 -6.07 17.20
N LEU A 9 38.90 -5.49 18.40
CA LEU A 9 38.91 -6.24 19.66
C LEU A 9 37.59 -6.98 19.92
N ILE A 10 36.45 -6.35 19.62
CA ILE A 10 35.12 -6.96 19.75
C ILE A 10 34.93 -8.07 18.70
N SER A 11 35.28 -7.80 17.44
CA SER A 11 35.10 -8.75 16.33
C SER A 11 36.09 -9.92 16.42
N GLY A 12 37.30 -9.67 16.95
CA GLY A 12 38.33 -10.67 17.21
C GLY A 12 38.07 -11.52 18.45
N GLY A 13 37.03 -11.21 19.25
CA GLY A 13 36.64 -11.99 20.42
C GLY A 13 37.50 -11.76 21.68
N GLU A 14 38.41 -10.78 21.65
CA GLU A 14 39.19 -10.35 22.82
C GLU A 14 38.30 -9.64 23.86
N LEU A 15 37.21 -9.00 23.43
CA LEU A 15 36.15 -8.48 24.31
C LEU A 15 34.86 -9.24 24.01
N ARG A 16 34.41 -10.05 24.97
CA ARG A 16 33.23 -10.91 24.79
C ARG A 16 31.94 -10.14 25.03
N VAL A 17 30.86 -10.58 24.37
CA VAL A 17 29.51 -10.02 24.60
C VAL A 17 29.15 -10.11 26.09
N GLY A 18 28.73 -8.98 26.68
CA GLY A 18 28.44 -8.84 28.10
C GLY A 18 29.63 -8.44 28.97
N GLU A 19 30.85 -8.45 28.43
CA GLU A 19 32.05 -8.02 29.15
C GLU A 19 32.15 -6.48 29.19
N HIS A 20 32.69 -5.95 30.28
CA HIS A 20 32.96 -4.52 30.41
C HIS A 20 34.13 -4.12 29.50
N ILE A 21 33.94 -3.04 28.73
CA ILE A 21 35.06 -2.45 28.02
C ILE A 21 36.03 -1.80 29.03
N PRO A 22 37.34 -1.70 28.70
CA PRO A 22 38.27 -0.95 29.52
C PRO A 22 37.82 0.50 29.71
N THR A 23 38.16 1.09 30.86
CA THR A 23 37.77 2.47 31.18
C THR A 23 38.38 3.46 30.18
N GLN A 24 37.79 4.66 30.08
CA GLN A 24 38.30 5.69 29.16
C GLN A 24 39.76 6.08 29.45
N ALA A 25 40.22 5.98 30.71
CA ALA A 25 41.61 6.20 31.08
C ALA A 25 42.53 5.10 30.53
N GLN A 26 42.14 3.83 30.68
CA GLN A 26 42.89 2.68 30.15
C GLN A 26 42.92 2.67 28.62
N LEU A 27 41.83 3.07 27.96
CA LEU A 27 41.78 3.20 26.50
C LEU A 27 42.62 4.38 26.00
N SER A 28 42.65 5.48 26.75
CA SER A 28 43.47 6.66 26.43
C SER A 28 44.96 6.31 26.48
N GLU A 29 45.37 5.51 27.46
CA GLU A 29 46.73 4.99 27.59
C GLU A 29 47.04 3.94 26.51
N ARG A 30 46.17 2.93 26.32
CA ARG A 30 46.38 1.84 25.36
C ARG A 30 46.49 2.33 23.92
N PHE A 31 45.72 3.35 23.56
CA PHE A 31 45.73 3.91 22.21
C PHE A 31 46.55 5.20 22.09
N SER A 32 47.24 5.65 23.16
CA SER A 32 48.04 6.88 23.22
C SER A 32 47.32 8.11 22.65
N VAL A 33 46.05 8.30 23.03
CA VAL A 33 45.16 9.37 22.52
C VAL A 33 44.51 10.15 23.66
N PRO A 34 44.13 11.43 23.44
CA PRO A 34 43.40 12.20 24.45
C PRO A 34 42.05 11.57 24.81
N ARG A 35 41.65 11.68 26.09
CA ARG A 35 40.34 11.16 26.59
C ARG A 35 39.13 11.63 25.77
N GLY A 36 39.18 12.83 25.20
CA GLY A 36 38.12 13.35 24.32
C GLY A 36 37.90 12.50 23.06
N ALA A 37 38.98 11.99 22.45
CA ALA A 37 38.91 11.12 21.28
C ALA A 37 38.39 9.72 21.64
N VAL A 38 38.77 9.21 22.82
CA VAL A 38 38.23 7.95 23.37
C VAL A 38 36.74 8.09 23.65
N ARG A 39 36.32 9.21 24.26
CA ARG A 39 34.90 9.46 24.54
C ARG A 39 34.08 9.46 23.25
N GLY A 40 34.53 10.18 22.21
CA GLY A 40 33.87 10.18 20.91
C GLY A 40 33.84 8.80 20.24
N ALA A 41 34.89 8.00 20.40
CA ALA A 41 34.90 6.62 19.91
C ALA A 41 33.88 5.74 20.64
N VAL A 42 33.81 5.80 21.97
CA VAL A 42 32.85 5.02 22.75
C VAL A 42 31.41 5.43 22.41
N GLU A 43 31.12 6.74 22.29
CA GLU A 43 29.81 7.24 21.86
C GLU A 43 29.42 6.74 20.46
N LEU A 44 30.40 6.67 19.54
CA LEU A 44 30.18 6.13 18.20
C LEU A 44 29.84 4.63 18.24
N LEU A 45 30.58 3.82 18.99
CA LEU A 45 30.28 2.38 19.14
C LEU A 45 28.95 2.12 19.87
N GLU A 46 28.52 3.03 20.77
CA GLU A 46 27.19 2.98 21.38
C GLU A 46 26.08 3.26 20.37
N ARG A 47 26.27 4.27 19.51
CA ARG A 47 25.34 4.54 18.40
C ARG A 47 25.28 3.41 17.39
N GLU A 48 26.39 2.74 17.14
CA GLU A 48 26.47 1.55 16.28
C GLU A 48 25.88 0.30 16.95
N GLY A 49 25.48 0.39 18.22
CA GLY A 49 24.87 -0.72 18.97
C GLY A 49 25.85 -1.84 19.32
N LEU A 50 27.16 -1.58 19.24
CA LEU A 50 28.24 -2.53 19.57
C LEU A 50 28.58 -2.54 21.06
N ILE A 51 28.23 -1.45 21.77
CA ILE A 51 28.44 -1.29 23.22
C ILE A 51 27.15 -0.72 23.83
N ARG A 52 26.84 -1.06 25.07
CA ARG A 52 25.74 -0.45 25.84
C ARG A 52 26.21 0.09 27.19
N ARG A 53 25.68 1.26 27.55
CA ARG A 53 25.71 1.78 28.93
C ARG A 53 24.42 1.40 29.65
N ALA A 54 24.55 0.64 30.74
CA ALA A 54 23.41 0.26 31.56
C ALA A 54 22.94 1.43 32.46
N GLN A 55 23.86 2.16 33.09
CA GLN A 55 23.59 3.28 34.01
C GLN A 55 24.74 4.31 33.98
N GLN A 56 24.46 5.55 34.37
CA GLN A 56 25.45 6.62 34.47
C GLN A 56 26.45 6.31 35.61
N GLY A 57 27.71 6.07 35.26
CA GLY A 57 28.78 5.72 36.21
C GLY A 57 29.31 4.28 36.12
N THR A 58 28.65 3.39 35.37
CA THR A 58 29.13 2.01 35.16
C THR A 58 29.91 1.88 33.85
N PRO A 59 31.02 1.10 33.80
CA PRO A 59 31.74 0.84 32.55
C PRO A 59 30.81 0.22 31.49
N PRO A 60 30.83 0.70 30.24
CA PRO A 60 29.99 0.16 29.17
C PRO A 60 30.30 -1.34 28.94
N THR A 61 29.32 -2.12 28.49
CA THR A 61 29.51 -3.55 28.17
C THR A 61 29.35 -3.80 26.68
N VAL A 62 30.10 -4.75 26.12
CA VAL A 62 29.95 -5.17 24.73
C VAL A 62 28.55 -5.72 24.48
N ALA A 63 27.86 -5.16 23.50
CA ALA A 63 26.51 -5.54 23.16
C ALA A 63 26.50 -6.77 22.23
N ARG A 64 25.44 -7.57 22.30
CA ARG A 64 25.21 -8.63 21.32
C ARG A 64 24.89 -8.00 19.96
N PRO A 65 25.58 -8.36 18.87
CA PRO A 65 25.22 -7.91 17.52
C PRO A 65 23.74 -8.23 17.23
N GLY A 66 22.97 -7.25 16.78
CA GLY A 66 21.53 -7.38 16.53
C GLY A 66 20.60 -7.14 17.73
N ALA A 67 21.14 -6.91 18.93
CA ALA A 67 20.32 -6.63 20.12
C ALA A 67 20.16 -5.11 20.40
N GLY A 68 20.46 -4.27 19.40
CA GLY A 68 20.23 -2.83 19.39
C GLY A 68 18.83 -2.41 18.92
N ARG A 69 17.80 -3.24 19.09
CA ARG A 69 16.41 -2.74 19.16
C ARG A 69 16.19 -2.29 20.60
N VAL A 70 16.41 -1.01 20.87
CA VAL A 70 15.78 -0.35 22.01
C VAL A 70 14.27 -0.57 21.83
N PRO A 71 13.51 -1.06 22.83
CA PRO A 71 12.06 -1.03 22.71
C PRO A 71 11.68 0.44 22.51
N ALA A 72 11.10 0.75 21.34
CA ALA A 72 10.70 2.10 20.98
C ALA A 72 9.94 2.69 22.17
N ARG A 73 10.34 3.90 22.59
CA ARG A 73 9.59 4.61 23.62
C ARG A 73 8.16 4.74 23.10
N ARG A 74 7.19 4.39 23.95
CA ARG A 74 5.79 4.76 23.75
C ARG A 74 5.76 6.25 23.37
N ASP A 75 5.15 6.54 22.22
CA ASP A 75 4.89 7.88 21.66
C ASP A 75 6.01 8.52 20.80
N GLU A 76 6.67 7.76 19.92
CA GLU A 76 7.46 8.33 18.82
C GLU A 76 6.56 8.73 17.63
N VAL A 77 6.51 10.03 17.34
CA VAL A 77 5.88 10.56 16.12
C VAL A 77 6.56 9.91 14.90
N PRO A 78 5.83 9.22 14.01
CA PRO A 78 6.42 8.60 12.83
C PRO A 78 7.15 9.65 11.99
N GLY A 79 8.37 9.33 11.55
CA GLY A 79 9.08 10.16 10.57
C GLY A 79 8.24 10.37 9.30
N PRO A 80 8.45 11.47 8.56
CA PRO A 80 7.61 11.82 7.42
C PRO A 80 7.66 10.72 6.35
N ARG A 81 6.47 10.28 5.91
CA ARG A 81 6.35 9.37 4.75
C ARG A 81 6.89 10.09 3.52
N ARG A 82 7.71 9.38 2.73
CA ARG A 82 8.40 9.95 1.56
C ARG A 82 7.52 10.05 0.31
N HIS A 83 6.33 9.45 0.31
CA HIS A 83 5.42 9.46 -0.83
C HIS A 83 4.20 10.32 -0.54
N ALA A 84 4.05 11.43 -1.27
CA ALA A 84 2.88 12.29 -1.17
C ALA A 84 1.63 11.60 -1.75
N PRO A 85 0.43 11.88 -1.22
CA PRO A 85 -0.82 11.52 -1.88
C PRO A 85 -0.91 12.16 -3.26
N ARG A 86 -1.53 11.46 -4.22
CA ARG A 86 -1.62 11.91 -5.62
C ARG A 86 -3.00 11.62 -6.22
N PRO A 87 -3.42 12.36 -7.26
CA PRO A 87 -4.70 12.11 -7.93
C PRO A 87 -4.83 10.67 -8.43
N ALA A 88 -6.00 10.06 -8.22
CA ALA A 88 -6.24 8.65 -8.48
C ALA A 88 -6.00 8.26 -9.95
N GLY A 89 -6.43 9.10 -10.89
CA GLY A 89 -6.31 8.83 -12.33
C GLY A 89 -4.88 8.63 -12.80
N ILE A 90 -3.91 9.33 -12.22
CA ILE A 90 -2.49 9.21 -12.58
C ILE A 90 -1.82 8.15 -11.71
N PHE A 91 -2.05 8.23 -10.39
CA PHE A 91 -1.27 7.43 -9.45
C PHE A 91 -1.57 5.94 -9.56
N LEU A 92 -2.84 5.57 -9.74
CA LEU A 92 -3.20 4.16 -9.92
C LEU A 92 -2.60 3.60 -11.22
N GLY A 93 -2.64 4.36 -12.32
CA GLY A 93 -2.07 3.94 -13.60
C GLY A 93 -0.58 3.61 -13.51
N GLU A 94 0.22 4.45 -12.86
CA GLU A 94 1.65 4.19 -12.66
C GLU A 94 1.90 2.93 -11.82
N ARG A 95 1.12 2.71 -10.76
CA ARG A 95 1.29 1.55 -9.88
C ARG A 95 0.82 0.26 -10.54
N VAL A 96 -0.28 0.29 -11.29
CA VAL A 96 -0.73 -0.85 -12.09
C VAL A 96 0.28 -1.18 -13.19
N ALA A 97 0.87 -0.18 -13.87
CA ALA A 97 1.94 -0.42 -14.83
C ALA A 97 3.18 -1.07 -14.20
N GLN A 98 3.56 -0.67 -12.98
CA GLN A 98 4.62 -1.36 -12.25
C GLN A 98 4.22 -2.80 -11.88
N CYS A 99 2.97 -3.01 -11.47
CA CYS A 99 2.43 -4.31 -11.12
C CYS A 99 2.51 -5.30 -12.31
N PHE A 100 2.21 -4.84 -13.52
CA PHE A 100 2.27 -5.64 -14.76
C PHE A 100 3.68 -6.02 -15.22
N ARG A 101 4.74 -5.57 -14.53
CA ARG A 101 6.12 -6.04 -14.78
C ARG A 101 6.45 -7.33 -14.06
N GLU A 102 5.62 -7.76 -13.12
CA GLU A 102 5.78 -9.00 -12.37
C GLU A 102 5.18 -10.18 -13.15
N GLU A 103 5.66 -11.41 -12.88
CA GLU A 103 5.12 -12.61 -13.53
C GLU A 103 3.69 -12.94 -13.07
N GLU A 104 3.33 -12.56 -11.85
CA GLU A 104 2.01 -12.75 -11.28
C GLU A 104 1.39 -11.42 -10.86
N VAL A 105 0.27 -11.09 -11.47
CA VAL A 105 -0.48 -9.88 -11.22
C VAL A 105 -1.79 -10.23 -10.51
N THR A 106 -2.00 -9.69 -9.32
CA THR A 106 -3.30 -9.69 -8.63
C THR A 106 -3.75 -8.26 -8.35
N ILE A 107 -5.02 -7.97 -8.61
CA ILE A 107 -5.65 -6.68 -8.33
C ILE A 107 -6.99 -6.92 -7.68
N ASP A 108 -7.14 -6.47 -6.44
CA ASP A 108 -8.42 -6.43 -5.75
C ASP A 108 -8.87 -4.97 -5.63
N ALA A 109 -10.04 -4.65 -6.18
CA ALA A 109 -10.54 -3.29 -6.26
C ALA A 109 -11.91 -3.16 -5.57
N TYR A 110 -12.03 -2.26 -4.61
CA TYR A 110 -13.30 -1.81 -4.04
C TYR A 110 -13.54 -0.36 -4.48
N CYS A 111 -14.56 -0.12 -5.30
CA CYS A 111 -14.78 1.19 -5.91
C CYS A 111 -16.23 1.41 -6.31
N LEU A 112 -16.57 2.65 -6.70
CA LEU A 112 -17.93 3.05 -7.05
C LEU A 112 -18.44 2.42 -8.35
N ASN A 113 -17.71 2.57 -9.46
CA ASN A 113 -18.15 2.16 -10.79
C ASN A 113 -17.04 1.50 -11.65
N GLY A 114 -15.82 1.37 -11.13
CA GLY A 114 -14.68 0.80 -11.84
C GLY A 114 -13.95 1.73 -12.81
N GLU A 115 -14.38 2.98 -12.99
CA GLU A 115 -13.85 3.88 -14.03
C GLU A 115 -12.34 4.15 -13.88
N THR A 116 -11.90 4.47 -12.66
CA THR A 116 -10.48 4.72 -12.37
C THR A 116 -9.62 3.48 -12.62
N LEU A 117 -10.12 2.28 -12.30
CA LEU A 117 -9.42 1.02 -12.55
C LEU A 117 -9.30 0.75 -14.06
N ALA A 118 -10.40 0.94 -14.81
CA ALA A 118 -10.40 0.76 -16.26
C ALA A 118 -9.39 1.68 -16.95
N SER A 119 -9.34 2.96 -16.54
CA SER A 119 -8.34 3.91 -17.01
C SER A 119 -6.91 3.47 -16.66
N ALA A 120 -6.67 3.04 -15.43
CA ALA A 120 -5.34 2.60 -14.97
C ALA A 120 -4.83 1.34 -15.71
N LEU A 121 -5.72 0.48 -16.16
CA LEU A 121 -5.38 -0.73 -16.92
C LEU A 121 -5.12 -0.47 -18.40
N ALA A 122 -5.60 0.64 -18.97
CA ALA A 122 -5.50 0.90 -20.40
C ALA A 122 -4.04 0.86 -20.91
N GLY A 123 -3.12 1.54 -20.22
CA GLY A 123 -1.69 1.56 -20.59
C GLY A 123 -1.04 0.18 -20.58
N PRO A 124 -1.07 -0.55 -19.44
CA PRO A 124 -0.50 -1.88 -19.33
C PRO A 124 -1.02 -2.88 -20.38
N LEU A 125 -2.32 -2.83 -20.69
CA LEU A 125 -2.91 -3.68 -21.72
C LEU A 125 -2.35 -3.40 -23.12
N VAL A 126 -2.14 -2.12 -23.45
CA VAL A 126 -1.49 -1.72 -24.72
C VAL A 126 -0.04 -2.18 -24.75
N THR A 127 0.69 -2.05 -23.64
CA THR A 127 2.09 -2.51 -23.53
C THR A 127 2.21 -4.02 -23.78
N VAL A 128 1.39 -4.84 -23.11
CA VAL A 128 1.39 -6.30 -23.29
C VAL A 128 1.08 -6.69 -24.74
N GLN A 129 0.17 -5.97 -25.40
CA GLN A 129 -0.14 -6.20 -26.82
C GLN A 129 1.02 -5.82 -27.75
N ALA A 130 1.70 -4.70 -27.46
CA ALA A 130 2.82 -4.22 -28.27
C ALA A 130 4.07 -5.09 -28.12
N GLU A 131 4.34 -5.59 -26.91
CA GLU A 131 5.49 -6.45 -26.62
C GLU A 131 5.27 -7.90 -27.07
N GLY A 132 4.01 -8.31 -27.28
CA GLY A 132 3.67 -9.68 -27.70
C GLY A 132 3.82 -10.72 -26.59
N ALA A 133 4.11 -10.30 -25.36
CA ALA A 133 4.21 -11.12 -24.17
C ALA A 133 3.78 -10.30 -22.94
N GLY A 134 3.18 -10.96 -21.95
CA GLY A 134 2.80 -10.35 -20.69
C GLY A 134 3.12 -11.24 -19.49
N PRO A 135 2.56 -10.92 -18.31
CA PRO A 135 2.67 -11.76 -17.12
C PRO A 135 2.23 -13.21 -17.37
N ARG A 136 2.72 -14.14 -16.55
CA ARG A 136 2.26 -15.54 -16.56
C ARG A 136 0.80 -15.65 -16.11
N ARG A 137 0.39 -14.77 -15.19
CA ARG A 137 -0.96 -14.74 -14.62
C ARG A 137 -1.44 -13.32 -14.34
N VAL A 138 -2.70 -13.04 -14.67
CA VAL A 138 -3.42 -11.81 -14.29
C VAL A 138 -4.76 -12.17 -13.65
N ALA A 139 -4.94 -11.80 -12.39
CA ALA A 139 -6.18 -12.00 -11.64
C ALA A 139 -6.74 -10.69 -11.13
N VAL A 140 -7.98 -10.38 -11.47
CA VAL A 140 -8.65 -9.13 -11.08
C VAL A 140 -9.99 -9.44 -10.41
N ARG A 141 -10.16 -8.99 -9.16
CA ARG A 141 -11.44 -9.04 -8.43
C ARG A 141 -11.94 -7.63 -8.18
N ILE A 142 -13.21 -7.39 -8.44
CA ILE A 142 -13.82 -6.06 -8.34
C ILE A 142 -15.07 -6.13 -7.47
N LEU A 143 -15.06 -5.42 -6.34
CA LEU A 143 -16.23 -5.14 -5.52
C LEU A 143 -16.83 -3.79 -5.89
N LEU A 144 -18.10 -3.84 -6.29
CA LEU A 144 -18.90 -2.68 -6.66
C LEU A 144 -20.13 -2.57 -5.73
N PRO A 145 -20.71 -1.38 -5.55
CA PRO A 145 -21.99 -1.24 -4.88
C PRO A 145 -23.11 -1.90 -5.69
N ASP A 146 -24.03 -2.55 -4.98
CA ASP A 146 -25.28 -3.05 -5.56
C ASP A 146 -26.25 -1.89 -5.76
N ALA A 147 -26.27 -1.36 -6.99
CA ALA A 147 -27.13 -0.25 -7.37
C ALA A 147 -28.64 -0.59 -7.37
N GLU A 148 -29.00 -1.88 -7.34
CA GLU A 148 -30.40 -2.32 -7.22
C GLU A 148 -30.90 -2.21 -5.77
N ALA A 149 -29.99 -2.34 -4.80
CA ALA A 149 -30.28 -2.16 -3.38
C ALA A 149 -30.34 -0.66 -3.00
N PRO A 150 -31.01 -0.31 -1.89
CA PRO A 150 -30.94 1.04 -1.32
C PRO A 150 -29.49 1.41 -0.97
N LEU A 151 -29.03 2.54 -1.49
CA LEU A 151 -27.70 3.10 -1.22
C LEU A 151 -27.86 4.53 -0.70
N ALA A 152 -26.99 4.96 0.21
CA ALA A 152 -26.94 6.34 0.68
C ALA A 152 -26.54 7.31 -0.46
N LEU A 153 -25.70 6.87 -1.39
CA LEU A 153 -25.28 7.61 -2.58
C LEU A 153 -25.12 6.68 -3.79
N PRO A 154 -25.25 7.21 -5.03
CA PRO A 154 -25.62 8.59 -5.35
C PRO A 154 -27.14 8.86 -5.19
N GLN A 155 -27.52 10.13 -5.04
CA GLN A 155 -28.91 10.58 -4.85
C GLN A 155 -29.21 11.81 -5.70
N VAL A 156 -30.46 12.00 -6.14
CA VAL A 156 -30.88 13.24 -6.81
C VAL A 156 -30.98 14.37 -5.78
N VAL A 157 -30.43 15.54 -6.11
CA VAL A 157 -30.49 16.72 -5.23
C VAL A 157 -31.95 17.14 -5.07
N GLY A 158 -32.39 17.32 -3.83
CA GLY A 158 -33.77 17.70 -3.50
C GLY A 158 -34.82 16.59 -3.65
N ASP A 159 -34.45 15.40 -4.11
CA ASP A 159 -35.36 14.25 -4.29
C ASP A 159 -34.69 12.95 -3.83
N LEU A 160 -34.56 12.83 -2.50
CA LEU A 160 -33.95 11.67 -1.85
C LEU A 160 -34.82 10.43 -2.08
N GLY A 161 -34.19 9.34 -2.54
CA GLY A 161 -34.88 8.08 -2.86
C GLY A 161 -35.19 7.93 -4.35
N ASN A 162 -35.01 8.99 -5.16
CA ASN A 162 -35.13 8.90 -6.60
C ASN A 162 -34.11 7.89 -7.18
N ALA A 163 -34.63 6.83 -7.81
CA ALA A 163 -33.81 5.73 -8.31
C ALA A 163 -32.94 6.12 -9.51
N ARG A 164 -33.18 7.25 -10.19
CA ARG A 164 -32.46 7.65 -11.42
C ARG A 164 -30.95 7.70 -11.22
N ALA A 165 -30.47 8.24 -10.10
CA ALA A 165 -29.04 8.30 -9.81
C ALA A 165 -28.43 6.90 -9.64
N ARG A 166 -29.14 5.97 -8.98
CA ARG A 166 -28.71 4.57 -8.84
C ARG A 166 -28.80 3.80 -10.15
N GLU A 167 -29.80 4.06 -10.98
CA GLU A 167 -29.93 3.45 -12.29
C GLU A 167 -28.76 3.84 -13.20
N ARG A 168 -28.33 5.11 -13.16
CA ARG A 168 -27.09 5.54 -13.82
C ARG A 168 -25.88 4.74 -13.36
N LEU A 169 -25.73 4.60 -12.04
CA LEU A 169 -24.63 3.86 -11.45
C LEU A 169 -24.64 2.40 -11.93
N ARG A 170 -25.81 1.76 -11.98
CA ARG A 170 -26.00 0.40 -12.48
C ARG A 170 -25.54 0.28 -13.94
N ILE A 171 -26.05 1.14 -14.82
CA ILE A 171 -25.73 1.14 -16.25
C ILE A 171 -24.24 1.36 -16.47
N THR A 172 -23.67 2.41 -15.87
CA THR A 172 -22.25 2.75 -16.03
C THR A 172 -21.32 1.67 -15.48
N SER A 173 -21.61 1.12 -14.30
CA SER A 173 -20.83 0.03 -13.70
C SER A 173 -20.85 -1.23 -14.58
N ASN A 174 -22.02 -1.60 -15.13
CA ASN A 174 -22.16 -2.73 -16.04
C ASN A 174 -21.34 -2.54 -17.32
N HIS A 175 -21.42 -1.36 -17.95
CA HIS A 175 -20.66 -1.07 -19.17
C HIS A 175 -19.15 -1.09 -18.93
N ILE A 176 -18.68 -0.44 -17.86
CA ILE A 176 -17.25 -0.40 -17.51
C ILE A 176 -16.74 -1.81 -17.21
N TYR A 177 -17.46 -2.58 -16.39
CA TYR A 177 -17.09 -3.95 -16.06
C TYR A 177 -17.05 -4.85 -17.30
N GLY A 178 -18.08 -4.79 -18.16
CA GLY A 178 -18.16 -5.57 -19.39
C GLY A 178 -16.97 -5.31 -20.31
N SER A 179 -16.65 -4.04 -20.54
CA SER A 179 -15.51 -3.61 -21.36
C SER A 179 -14.16 -4.05 -20.77
N LEU A 180 -13.98 -3.89 -19.46
CA LEU A 180 -12.76 -4.27 -18.75
C LEU A 180 -12.55 -5.79 -18.79
N ARG A 181 -13.60 -6.56 -18.47
CA ARG A 181 -13.61 -8.02 -18.52
C ARG A 181 -13.27 -8.53 -19.92
N HIS A 182 -13.86 -7.94 -20.95
CA HIS A 182 -13.53 -8.28 -22.34
C HIS A 182 -12.05 -8.03 -22.63
N SER A 183 -11.56 -6.82 -22.36
CA SER A 183 -10.19 -6.40 -22.66
C SER A 183 -9.14 -7.28 -21.98
N LEU A 184 -9.33 -7.61 -20.70
CA LEU A 184 -8.43 -8.50 -19.96
C LEU A 184 -8.47 -9.93 -20.51
N ARG A 185 -9.66 -10.49 -20.77
CA ARG A 185 -9.79 -11.85 -21.33
C ARG A 185 -9.18 -11.98 -22.71
N MET A 186 -9.16 -10.90 -23.50
CA MET A 186 -8.49 -10.87 -24.79
C MET A 186 -6.98 -11.11 -24.70
N LEU A 187 -6.33 -10.84 -23.56
CA LEU A 187 -4.93 -11.21 -23.36
C LEU A 187 -4.73 -12.73 -23.43
N LYS A 188 -5.63 -13.49 -22.82
CA LYS A 188 -5.61 -14.96 -22.86
C LYS A 188 -5.98 -15.50 -24.23
N VAL A 189 -7.02 -14.95 -24.86
CA VAL A 189 -7.47 -15.39 -26.20
C VAL A 189 -6.38 -15.18 -27.26
N ARG A 190 -5.50 -14.20 -27.08
CA ARG A 190 -4.38 -13.89 -27.98
C ARG A 190 -3.06 -14.54 -27.54
N ASP A 191 -3.10 -15.48 -26.59
CA ASP A 191 -1.92 -16.15 -26.03
C ASP A 191 -0.83 -15.21 -25.47
N LEU A 192 -1.22 -13.99 -25.07
CA LEU A 192 -0.31 -13.00 -24.47
C LEU A 192 -0.11 -13.22 -22.97
N VAL A 193 -1.14 -13.74 -22.29
CA VAL A 193 -1.13 -14.09 -20.87
C VAL A 193 -1.81 -15.45 -20.69
N PRO A 194 -1.09 -16.50 -20.26
CA PRO A 194 -1.64 -17.86 -20.17
C PRO A 194 -2.84 -18.01 -19.22
N ASP A 195 -2.80 -17.35 -18.06
CA ASP A 195 -3.86 -17.41 -17.06
C ASP A 195 -4.46 -16.02 -16.79
N VAL A 196 -5.74 -15.86 -17.10
CA VAL A 196 -6.49 -14.62 -16.85
C VAL A 196 -7.80 -14.94 -16.16
N THR A 197 -8.00 -14.39 -14.96
CA THR A 197 -9.26 -14.45 -14.22
C THR A 197 -9.77 -13.05 -13.92
N VAL A 198 -11.02 -12.76 -14.28
CA VAL A 198 -11.65 -11.46 -14.01
C VAL A 198 -13.05 -11.69 -13.48
N GLU A 199 -13.27 -11.25 -12.25
CA GLU A 199 -14.51 -11.43 -11.52
C GLU A 199 -14.95 -10.10 -10.91
N ALA A 200 -16.26 -9.83 -10.97
CA ALA A 200 -16.86 -8.76 -10.20
C ALA A 200 -17.97 -9.30 -9.31
N ARG A 201 -18.10 -8.70 -8.14
CA ARG A 201 -19.20 -8.93 -7.20
C ARG A 201 -19.78 -7.59 -6.76
N LYS A 202 -21.07 -7.60 -6.42
CA LYS A 202 -21.80 -6.45 -5.90
C LYS A 202 -22.13 -6.61 -4.42
N VAL A 203 -22.09 -5.53 -3.66
CA VAL A 203 -22.43 -5.50 -2.22
C VAL A 203 -23.31 -4.29 -1.90
N SER A 204 -24.33 -4.44 -1.07
CA SER A 204 -25.29 -3.38 -0.72
C SER A 204 -24.70 -2.37 0.29
N ILE A 205 -23.56 -1.77 -0.05
CA ILE A 205 -22.85 -0.78 0.75
C ILE A 205 -22.51 0.41 -0.17
N THR A 206 -22.79 1.63 0.28
CA THR A 206 -22.26 2.84 -0.38
C THR A 206 -20.77 2.97 -0.10
N PRO A 207 -19.89 2.95 -1.11
CA PRO A 207 -18.45 3.04 -0.89
C PRO A 207 -18.08 4.41 -0.33
N THR A 208 -17.52 4.45 0.87
CA THR A 208 -16.96 5.67 1.49
C THR A 208 -15.49 5.89 1.11
N GLN A 209 -14.87 4.88 0.53
CA GLN A 209 -13.49 4.90 0.05
C GLN A 209 -13.36 4.08 -1.23
N LYS A 210 -12.35 4.41 -2.04
CA LYS A 210 -11.81 3.53 -3.07
C LYS A 210 -10.56 2.85 -2.55
N VAL A 211 -10.42 1.56 -2.81
CA VAL A 211 -9.29 0.74 -2.34
C VAL A 211 -8.83 -0.13 -3.50
N TYR A 212 -7.53 -0.13 -3.75
CA TYR A 212 -6.88 -1.00 -4.73
C TYR A 212 -5.74 -1.74 -4.04
N ILE A 213 -5.82 -3.06 -3.98
CA ILE A 213 -4.77 -3.93 -3.45
C ILE A 213 -4.05 -4.56 -4.65
N LEU A 214 -2.75 -4.31 -4.76
CA LEU A 214 -1.90 -4.79 -5.84
C LEU A 214 -0.94 -5.84 -5.30
N ASN A 215 -0.94 -7.03 -5.92
CA ASN A 215 -0.08 -8.17 -5.59
C ASN A 215 -0.07 -8.58 -4.11
N GLY A 216 -1.11 -8.24 -3.34
CA GLY A 216 -1.16 -8.47 -1.89
C GLY A 216 -0.07 -7.73 -1.08
N ARG A 217 0.62 -6.76 -1.69
CA ARG A 217 1.81 -6.10 -1.11
C ARG A 217 1.70 -4.58 -1.09
N GLU A 218 0.76 -4.03 -1.82
CA GLU A 218 0.55 -2.59 -1.94
C GLU A 218 -0.94 -2.27 -1.91
N VAL A 219 -1.30 -1.25 -1.13
CA VAL A 219 -2.64 -0.67 -1.08
C VAL A 219 -2.58 0.79 -1.52
N LEU A 220 -3.45 1.16 -2.45
CA LEU A 220 -3.80 2.54 -2.73
C LEU A 220 -5.25 2.78 -2.28
N ALA A 221 -5.43 3.68 -1.32
CA ALA A 221 -6.75 3.98 -0.78
C ALA A 221 -7.04 5.49 -0.75
N GLY A 222 -8.30 5.88 -0.87
CA GLY A 222 -8.71 7.28 -0.81
C GLY A 222 -10.19 7.43 -0.49
N HIS A 223 -10.54 8.44 0.29
CA HIS A 223 -11.94 8.70 0.63
C HIS A 223 -12.71 9.26 -0.55
N TYR A 224 -13.95 8.81 -0.70
CA TYR A 224 -14.90 9.49 -1.55
C TYR A 224 -15.41 10.75 -0.83
N GLN A 225 -15.44 11.87 -1.54
CA GLN A 225 -16.08 13.09 -1.07
C GLN A 225 -17.41 13.27 -1.80
N VAL A 226 -18.43 13.63 -1.04
CA VAL A 226 -19.76 13.91 -1.56
C VAL A 226 -19.76 15.31 -2.16
N THR A 227 -20.17 15.41 -3.42
CA THR A 227 -20.24 16.68 -4.14
C THR A 227 -21.47 16.73 -5.01
N GLU A 228 -22.03 17.92 -5.20
CA GLU A 228 -23.09 18.14 -6.19
C GLU A 228 -22.47 18.14 -7.59
N ARG A 229 -23.06 17.38 -8.51
CA ARG A 229 -22.65 17.33 -9.91
C ARG A 229 -23.88 17.22 -10.81
N THR A 230 -23.86 17.95 -11.91
CA THR A 230 -24.79 17.74 -13.00
C THR A 230 -24.32 16.56 -13.85
N VAL A 231 -25.20 15.57 -14.05
CA VAL A 231 -24.96 14.42 -14.91
C VAL A 231 -26.07 14.29 -15.93
N ASP A 232 -25.73 13.84 -17.13
CA ASP A 232 -26.73 13.49 -18.14
C ASP A 232 -27.30 12.11 -17.85
N LEU A 233 -28.62 12.05 -17.69
CA LEU A 233 -29.38 10.80 -17.61
C LEU A 233 -30.50 10.84 -18.65
N ASP A 234 -30.46 9.93 -19.64
CA ASP A 234 -31.41 9.90 -20.76
C ASP A 234 -31.53 11.25 -21.49
N ARG A 235 -30.38 11.90 -21.74
CA ARG A 235 -30.28 13.24 -22.36
C ARG A 235 -30.98 14.35 -21.57
N THR A 236 -31.28 14.11 -20.29
CA THR A 236 -31.79 15.12 -19.36
C THR A 236 -30.72 15.40 -18.31
N PRO A 237 -30.21 16.64 -18.20
CA PRO A 237 -29.32 17.03 -17.12
C PRO A 237 -30.05 16.91 -15.78
N ILE A 238 -29.46 16.20 -14.82
CA ILE A 238 -29.95 16.09 -13.45
C ILE A 238 -28.82 16.42 -12.47
N GLU A 239 -29.13 17.13 -11.40
CA GLU A 239 -28.18 17.36 -10.32
C GLU A 239 -28.25 16.22 -9.31
N ILE A 240 -27.10 15.65 -8.99
CA ILE A 240 -26.99 14.54 -8.04
C ILE A 240 -25.92 14.84 -6.99
N TYR A 241 -26.11 14.32 -5.78
CA TYR A 241 -25.02 14.06 -4.87
C TYR A 241 -24.24 12.85 -5.39
N ASP A 242 -23.05 13.12 -5.92
CA ASP A 242 -22.12 12.12 -6.45
C ASP A 242 -20.86 12.04 -5.60
N MET A 243 -19.99 11.07 -5.91
CA MET A 243 -18.75 10.82 -5.20
C MET A 243 -17.54 11.00 -6.13
N LEU A 244 -16.65 11.94 -5.79
CA LEU A 244 -15.46 12.26 -6.59
C LEU A 244 -14.57 11.03 -6.86
N GLY A 245 -14.60 10.54 -8.11
CA GLY A 245 -13.83 9.39 -8.60
C GLY A 245 -12.39 9.74 -8.96
N VAL A 246 -12.15 10.24 -10.16
CA VAL A 246 -10.80 10.34 -10.75
C VAL A 246 -9.92 11.41 -10.09
N GLU A 247 -10.53 12.51 -9.64
CA GLU A 247 -9.84 13.65 -9.02
C GLU A 247 -9.53 13.44 -7.52
N GLY A 248 -10.11 12.40 -6.91
CA GLY A 248 -9.84 12.07 -5.51
C GLY A 248 -8.38 11.65 -5.30
N MET A 249 -7.82 11.95 -4.13
CA MET A 249 -6.45 11.57 -3.78
C MET A 249 -6.35 10.09 -3.39
N LEU A 250 -5.28 9.43 -3.81
CA LEU A 250 -4.86 8.12 -3.32
C LEU A 250 -3.65 8.22 -2.41
N PHE A 251 -3.71 7.49 -1.31
CA PHE A 251 -2.67 7.31 -0.32
C PHE A 251 -2.09 5.91 -0.49
N ARG A 252 -0.77 5.85 -0.60
CA ARG A 252 -0.04 4.60 -0.86
C ARG A 252 0.50 4.01 0.43
N HIS A 253 0.31 2.71 0.57
CA HIS A 253 0.83 1.86 1.63
C HIS A 253 1.49 0.65 0.97
N THR A 254 2.79 0.45 1.14
CA THR A 254 3.53 -0.65 0.49
C THR A 254 4.39 -1.36 1.52
N VAL A 255 4.33 -2.68 1.54
CA VAL A 255 5.15 -3.49 2.44
C VAL A 255 6.63 -3.29 2.11
N VAL A 256 7.38 -2.82 3.10
CA VAL A 256 8.84 -2.75 3.11
C VAL A 256 9.35 -3.50 4.34
N ASP A 257 10.62 -3.90 4.31
CA ASP A 257 11.24 -4.56 5.45
C ASP A 257 11.25 -3.63 6.67
N ASP A 258 11.08 -4.21 7.85
CA ASP A 258 11.02 -3.51 9.15
C ASP A 258 9.87 -2.49 9.34
N ASP A 259 8.90 -2.38 8.42
CA ASP A 259 7.66 -1.60 8.61
C ASP A 259 6.46 -2.50 8.94
N GLU A 260 6.34 -2.86 10.21
CA GLU A 260 5.26 -3.72 10.73
C GLU A 260 3.87 -3.05 10.61
N VAL A 261 3.80 -1.72 10.71
CA VAL A 261 2.54 -0.97 10.66
C VAL A 261 1.95 -0.99 9.25
N THR A 262 2.75 -0.67 8.24
CA THR A 262 2.29 -0.71 6.85
C THR A 262 1.99 -2.14 6.41
N ARG A 263 2.78 -3.12 6.85
CA ARG A 263 2.49 -4.55 6.62
C ARG A 263 1.14 -4.95 7.21
N GLY A 264 0.91 -4.66 8.48
CA GLY A 264 -0.36 -4.93 9.14
C GLY A 264 -1.53 -4.23 8.45
N TYR A 265 -1.37 -2.99 7.97
CA TYR A 265 -2.41 -2.29 7.22
C TYR A 265 -2.77 -2.99 5.90
N VAL A 266 -1.77 -3.44 5.13
CA VAL A 266 -2.02 -4.19 3.87
C VAL A 266 -2.73 -5.51 4.16
N GLU A 267 -2.26 -6.27 5.16
CA GLU A 267 -2.87 -7.54 5.57
C GLU A 267 -4.31 -7.36 6.05
N GLN A 268 -4.57 -6.38 6.90
CA GLN A 268 -5.92 -6.07 7.39
C GLN A 268 -6.85 -5.59 6.26
N THR A 269 -6.33 -4.83 5.29
CA THR A 269 -7.11 -4.38 4.14
C THR A 269 -7.49 -5.57 3.24
N GLN A 270 -6.57 -6.50 3.02
CA GLN A 270 -6.84 -7.75 2.30
C GLN A 270 -7.90 -8.58 3.02
N GLN A 271 -7.77 -8.78 4.33
CA GLN A 271 -8.75 -9.50 5.14
C GLN A 271 -10.14 -8.85 5.10
N TRP A 272 -10.20 -7.52 5.17
CA TRP A 272 -11.45 -6.77 5.00
C TRP A 272 -12.07 -7.01 3.62
N PHE A 273 -11.29 -6.88 2.53
CA PHE A 273 -11.77 -7.13 1.18
C PHE A 273 -12.32 -8.55 1.04
N ASP A 274 -11.56 -9.55 1.50
CA ASP A 274 -11.93 -10.96 1.44
C ASP A 274 -13.15 -11.28 2.29
N SER A 275 -13.32 -10.60 3.44
CA SER A 275 -14.51 -10.74 4.27
C SER A 275 -15.77 -10.34 3.50
N LEU A 276 -15.75 -9.21 2.79
CA LEU A 276 -16.87 -8.77 1.96
C LEU A 276 -17.07 -9.71 0.77
N TRP A 277 -15.99 -10.01 0.05
CA TRP A 277 -15.99 -10.83 -1.15
C TRP A 277 -16.60 -12.21 -0.90
N ASN A 278 -16.19 -12.88 0.17
CA ASN A 278 -16.55 -14.28 0.45
C ASN A 278 -17.88 -14.45 1.20
N THR A 279 -18.46 -13.38 1.77
CA THR A 279 -19.66 -13.50 2.60
C THR A 279 -20.89 -12.85 1.98
N ILE A 280 -20.94 -11.52 1.95
CA ILE A 280 -22.14 -10.76 1.62
C ILE A 280 -22.15 -10.25 0.18
N ALA A 281 -21.01 -10.29 -0.52
CA ALA A 281 -20.93 -9.90 -1.91
C ALA A 281 -21.54 -10.99 -2.81
N ARG A 282 -22.34 -10.56 -3.79
CA ARG A 282 -23.01 -11.44 -4.76
C ARG A 282 -22.34 -11.31 -6.13
N PRO A 283 -22.26 -12.37 -6.94
CA PRO A 283 -21.78 -12.26 -8.31
C PRO A 283 -22.46 -11.13 -9.08
N MET A 284 -21.68 -10.41 -9.88
CA MET A 284 -22.20 -9.47 -10.86
C MET A 284 -22.41 -10.24 -12.15
N ASP A 285 -23.67 -10.40 -12.57
CA ASP A 285 -23.97 -11.16 -13.78
C ASP A 285 -23.40 -10.45 -15.01
N PRO A 286 -22.66 -11.16 -15.89
CA PRO A 286 -22.36 -10.64 -17.20
C PRO A 286 -23.65 -10.66 -18.02
N ASN A 287 -24.24 -9.50 -18.26
CA ASN A 287 -25.23 -9.33 -19.33
C ASN A 287 -24.72 -9.89 -20.66
#